data_AF-A0A496XDB4-F1
#
_entry.id   AF-A0A496XDB4-F1
#
_cell.length_a   1.000
_cell.length_b   1.000
_cell.length_c   1.000
_cell.angle_alpha   90.00
_cell.angle_beta   90.00
_cell.angle_gamma   90.00
#
_symmetry.space_group_name_H-M   'P 1'
#
loop_
_entity.id
_entity.type
_entity.pdbx_description
1 polymer ?
#
loop_
_entity_poly.entity_id
_entity_poly.type
_entity_poly.pdbx_seq_one_letter_code
_entity_poly.pdbx_strand_id
1 'polypeptide(L)' 'MFEHQQNKMDELIKDNEDFRRIYNRHQELDKRVTAAELGTAPMEDLALNQLKKEKLWIKDKLAVFMSS' A
#
# COMPACT_ATOMS: atom_id res chain seq x y z
N MET A 1 -12.22 -9.67 -3.45
CA MET A 1 -11.17 -10.59 -2.94
C MET A 1 -10.45 -10.05 -1.70
N PHE A 2 -10.06 -8.77 -1.63
CA PHE A 2 -9.37 -8.19 -0.45
C PHE A 2 -10.29 -7.78 0.72
N GLU A 3 -11.56 -7.47 0.47
CA GLU A 3 -12.50 -7.01 1.52
C GLU A 3 -12.74 -8.06 2.62
N HIS A 4 -12.63 -9.35 2.30
CA HIS A 4 -12.78 -10.44 3.29
C HIS A 4 -11.48 -10.74 4.07
N GLN A 5 -10.36 -10.12 3.70
CA GLN A 5 -9.06 -10.32 4.34
C GLN A 5 -8.66 -9.16 5.25
N GLN A 6 -9.50 -8.11 5.39
CA GLN A 6 -9.20 -6.99 6.29
C GLN A 6 -8.94 -7.46 7.74
N ASN A 7 -9.64 -8.49 8.21
CA ASN A 7 -9.43 -9.04 9.55
C ASN A 7 -8.03 -9.66 9.69
N LYS A 8 -7.63 -10.51 8.73
CA LYS A 8 -6.27 -11.07 8.66
C LYS A 8 -5.20 -10.01 8.51
N MET A 9 -5.50 -8.93 7.78
CA MET A 9 -4.58 -7.80 7.68
C MET A 9 -4.44 -7.04 8.98
N ASP A 10 -5.52 -6.79 9.73
CA ASP A 10 -5.44 -6.14 11.05
C ASP A 10 -4.63 -6.99 12.03
N GLU A 11 -4.84 -8.31 12.02
CA GLU A 11 -4.04 -9.24 12.82
C GLU A 11 -2.56 -9.21 12.42
N LEU A 12 -2.24 -9.32 11.12
CA LEU A 12 -0.87 -9.23 10.62
C LEU A 12 -0.23 -7.85 10.88
N ILE A 13 -1.00 -6.77 10.85
CA ILE A 13 -0.53 -5.41 11.18
C ILE A 13 -0.22 -5.28 12.67
N LYS A 14 -0.99 -5.95 13.54
CA LYS A 14 -0.74 -5.97 14.99
C LYS A 14 0.43 -6.88 15.36
N ASP A 15 0.50 -8.04 14.73
CA ASP A 15 1.46 -9.10 15.03
C ASP A 15 2.84 -8.82 14.38
N ASN A 16 2.85 -8.15 13.23
CA ASN A 16 4.04 -7.96 12.42
C ASN A 16 4.33 -6.47 12.12
N GLU A 17 5.30 -5.91 12.83
CA GLU A 17 5.69 -4.49 12.70
C GLU A 17 6.18 -4.11 11.29
N ASP A 18 6.83 -5.04 10.58
CA ASP A 18 7.23 -4.85 9.19
C ASP A 18 6.01 -4.68 8.27
N PHE A 19 4.98 -5.49 8.49
CA PHE A 19 3.72 -5.40 7.75
C PHE A 19 3.00 -4.08 8.05
N ARG A 20 2.98 -3.64 9.31
CA ARG A 20 2.44 -2.33 9.71
C ARG A 20 3.15 -1.16 9.02
N ARG A 21 4.48 -1.21 8.90
CA ARG A 21 5.26 -0.18 8.18
C ARG A 21 4.90 -0.14 6.70
N ILE A 22 4.80 -1.32 6.08
CA ILE A 22 4.42 -1.48 4.67
C ILE A 22 2.99 -0.96 4.44
N TYR A 23 2.05 -1.29 5.32
CA TYR A 23 0.66 -0.84 5.24
C TYR A 23 0.51 0.68 5.41
N ASN A 24 1.21 1.28 6.38
CA ASN A 24 1.22 2.74 6.52
C ASN A 24 1.76 3.42 5.27
N ARG A 25 2.83 2.86 4.69
CA ARG A 25 3.40 3.37 3.44
C ARG A 25 2.41 3.26 2.28
N HIS A 26 1.67 2.15 2.19
CA HIS A 26 0.59 1.99 1.21
C HIS A 26 -0.48 3.08 1.37
N GLN A 27 -0.95 3.34 2.59
CA GLN A 27 -1.95 4.38 2.85
C GLN A 27 -1.46 5.79 2.50
N GLU A 28 -0.20 6.09 2.79
CA GLU A 28 0.39 7.39 2.46
C GLU A 28 0.55 7.58 0.95
N LEU A 29 1.00 6.53 0.25
CA LEU A 29 1.06 6.48 -1.21
C LEU A 29 -0.34 6.65 -1.81
N ASP A 30 -1.33 5.89 -1.34
CA ASP A 30 -2.71 5.95 -1.83
C ASP A 30 -3.29 7.37 -1.66
N LYS A 31 -3.11 7.99 -0.49
CA LYS A 31 -3.47 9.41 -0.28
C LYS A 31 -2.80 10.35 -1.28
N ARG A 32 -1.53 10.13 -1.60
CA ARG A 32 -0.79 10.91 -2.60
C ARG A 32 -1.33 10.67 -4.02
N VAL A 33 -1.63 9.42 -4.39
CA VAL A 33 -2.29 9.11 -5.68
C VAL A 33 -3.61 9.85 -5.75
N THR A 34 -4.46 9.70 -4.74
CA THR A 34 -5.79 10.32 -4.70
C THR A 34 -5.69 11.85 -4.76
N ALA A 35 -4.76 12.46 -4.04
CA ALA A 35 -4.53 13.91 -4.10
C ALA A 35 -4.05 14.37 -5.48
N ALA A 36 -3.27 13.55 -6.18
CA ALA A 36 -2.85 13.81 -7.56
C ALA A 36 -4.01 13.62 -8.56
N GLU A 37 -4.80 12.56 -8.41
CA GLU A 37 -5.98 12.26 -9.23
C GLU A 37 -7.08 13.31 -9.07
N LEU A 38 -7.26 13.85 -7.85
CA LEU A 38 -8.16 14.96 -7.57
C LEU A 38 -7.67 16.30 -8.15
N GLY A 39 -6.46 16.34 -8.74
CA GLY A 39 -5.85 17.58 -9.24
C GLY A 39 -5.42 18.54 -8.12
N THR A 40 -5.54 18.13 -6.86
CA THR A 40 -5.13 18.92 -5.69
C THR A 40 -3.62 18.99 -5.49
N ALA A 41 -2.86 18.11 -6.12
CA ALA A 41 -1.39 18.16 -6.13
C ALA A 41 -0.85 17.93 -7.55
N PRO A 42 0.01 18.83 -8.08
CA PRO A 42 0.74 18.56 -9.30
C PRO A 42 1.75 17.44 -9.00
N MET A 43 1.49 16.24 -9.50
CA MET A 43 2.36 15.09 -9.30
C MET A 43 3.14 14.82 -10.59
N GLU A 44 4.47 14.78 -10.48
CA GLU A 44 5.33 14.40 -11.60
C GLU A 44 5.06 12.96 -12.03
N ASP A 45 5.14 12.71 -13.34
CA ASP A 45 4.95 11.38 -13.96
C ASP A 45 5.89 10.32 -13.32
N LEU A 46 7.09 10.75 -12.93
CA LEU A 46 8.08 9.98 -12.16
C LEU A 46 7.56 9.52 -10.80
N ALA A 47 6.78 10.34 -10.11
CA ALA A 47 6.19 10.00 -8.83
C ALA A 47 5.00 9.05 -9.01
N LEU A 48 4.22 9.19 -10.09
CA LEU A 48 3.16 8.24 -10.46
C LEU A 48 3.72 6.85 -10.79
N ASN A 49 4.87 6.81 -11.48
CA ASN A 49 5.53 5.55 -11.83
C ASN A 49 6.17 4.88 -10.60
N GLN A 50 6.71 5.67 -9.67
CA GLN A 50 7.16 5.18 -8.36
C GLN A 50 6.00 4.60 -7.55
N LEU A 51 4.86 5.31 -7.47
CA LEU A 51 3.65 4.83 -6.80
C LEU A 51 3.20 3.46 -7.34
N LYS A 52 3.19 3.29 -8.66
CA LYS A 52 2.83 2.01 -9.29
C LYS A 52 3.79 0.88 -8.90
N LYS A 53 5.10 1.14 -8.91
CA LYS A 53 6.11 0.17 -8.47
C LYS A 53 5.99 -0.17 -6.99
N GLU A 54 5.77 0.83 -6.16
CA GLU A 54 5.65 0.66 -4.71
C GLU A 54 4.37 -0.10 -4.37
N LYS A 55 3.24 0.19 -5.05
CA LYS A 55 1.99 -0.58 -4.92
C LYS A 55 2.17 -2.04 -5.34
N LEU A 56 2.95 -2.31 -6.39
CA LEU A 56 3.28 -3.67 -6.82
C LEU A 56 4.16 -4.38 -5.78
N TRP A 57 5.19 -3.70 -5.27
CA TRP A 57 6.12 -4.25 -4.29
C TRP A 57 5.43 -4.54 -2.94
N ILE A 58 4.52 -3.66 -2.53
CA ILE A 58 3.68 -3.88 -1.35
C ILE A 58 2.78 -5.10 -1.58
N LYS A 59 2.10 -5.21 -2.72
CA LYS A 59 1.31 -6.41 -3.05
C LYS A 59 2.15 -7.69 -3.01
N ASP A 60 3.35 -7.66 -3.56
CA ASP A 60 4.27 -8.81 -3.58
C ASP A 60 4.69 -9.21 -2.16
N LYS A 61 5.12 -8.24 -1.34
CA LYS A 61 5.39 -8.41 0.09
C LYS A 61 4.19 -9.00 0.83
N LEU A 62 3.00 -8.45 0.64
CA LEU A 62 1.76 -8.92 1.27
C LEU A 62 1.45 -10.37 0.86
N ALA A 63 1.67 -10.70 -0.41
CA ALA A 63 1.49 -12.06 -0.92
C ALA A 63 2.48 -13.04 -0.27
N VAL A 64 3.76 -12.67 -0.13
CA VAL A 64 4.78 -13.47 0.58
C VAL A 64 4.39 -13.71 2.04
N PHE A 65 3.94 -12.67 2.75
CA PHE A 65 3.49 -12.79 4.13
C PHE A 65 2.22 -13.64 4.29
N MET A 66 1.33 -13.64 3.31
CA MET A 66 0.11 -14.48 3.33
C MET A 66 0.34 -15.92 2.85
N SER A 67 1.47 -16.21 2.22
CA SER A 67 1.82 -17.53 1.70
C SER A 67 2.83 -18.29 2.58
N SER A 68 3.25 -17.71 3.70
CA SER A 68 4.04 -18.40 4.75
C SER A 68 3.20 -18.84 5.92
#